data_AF-A0A945IB94-F1
#
_entry.id   AF-A0A945IB94-F1
#
_cell.length_a   1.000
_cell.length_b   1.000
_cell.length_c   1.000
_cell.angle_alpha   90.00
_cell.angle_beta   90.00
_cell.angle_gamma   90.00
#
_symmetry.space_group_name_H-M   'P 1'
#
loop_
_entity.id
_entity.type
_entity.pdbx_description
1 polymer ?
#
loop_
_entity_poly.entity_id
_entity_poly.type
_entity_poly.pdbx_seq_one_letter_code
_entity_poly.pdbx_strand_id
1 'polypeptide(L)'
;MSIFQILTSSIGRKILMAITGLLLSFFLVFHLVGNLFLFVGEDAFNAYVEKLKYLGFLIRIAEFFLLFLVLSHAYSGILLWWKNRKAKKNIQSYSKENTAPSARYATFTGSFIFIFLVTHWATFWYKFNFGSHDESYYDIVIGDQVGFANPFFATFYVV
;
A
#
# COMPACT_ATOMS: atom_id res chain seq x y z
N MET A 1 -2.39 -24.72 23.76
CA MET A 1 -2.07 -23.30 23.52
C MET A 1 -3.08 -22.77 22.50
N SER A 2 -3.85 -21.72 22.81
CA SER A 2 -4.88 -21.27 21.86
C SER A 2 -4.26 -20.53 20.68
N ILE A 3 -4.91 -20.54 19.52
CA ILE A 3 -4.50 -19.78 18.32
C ILE A 3 -4.29 -18.30 18.68
N PHE A 4 -5.14 -17.76 19.56
CA PHE A 4 -5.02 -16.39 20.04
C PHE A 4 -3.72 -16.12 20.82
N GLN A 5 -3.26 -17.07 21.63
CA GLN A 5 -1.98 -16.97 22.35
C GLN A 5 -0.77 -17.01 21.39
N ILE A 6 -0.85 -17.82 20.34
CA ILE A 6 0.19 -17.89 19.30
C ILE A 6 0.26 -16.56 18.54
N LEU A 7 -0.88 -16.03 18.09
CA LEU A 7 -0.95 -14.78 17.31
C LEU A 7 -0.59 -13.53 18.13
N THR A 8 -0.85 -13.54 19.44
CA THR A 8 -0.52 -12.40 20.32
C THR A 8 0.91 -12.42 20.85
N SER A 9 1.64 -13.52 20.69
CA SER A 9 3.06 -13.65 21.07
C SER A 9 3.99 -12.72 20.28
N SER A 10 5.22 -12.52 20.76
CA SER A 10 6.23 -11.71 20.06
C SER A 10 6.63 -12.32 18.71
N ILE A 11 6.70 -13.66 18.62
CA ILE A 11 6.98 -14.40 17.39
C ILE A 11 5.78 -14.31 16.42
N GLY A 12 4.57 -14.57 16.90
CA GLY A 12 3.36 -14.57 16.07
C GLY A 12 3.13 -13.23 15.37
N ARG A 13 3.37 -12.12 16.07
CA ARG A 13 3.26 -10.76 15.49
C ARG A 13 4.28 -10.51 14.38
N LYS A 14 5.52 -11.01 14.52
CA LYS A 14 6.53 -10.89 13.47
C LYS A 14 6.15 -11.71 12.24
N ILE A 15 5.61 -12.90 12.45
CA ILE A 15 5.11 -13.76 11.37
C ILE A 15 3.94 -13.07 10.63
N LEU A 16 2.96 -12.53 11.37
CA LEU A 16 1.85 -11.76 10.78
C LEU A 16 2.35 -10.55 9.98
N MET A 17 3.30 -9.79 10.52
CA MET A 17 3.89 -8.64 9.83
C MET A 17 4.60 -9.06 8.53
N ALA A 18 5.32 -10.19 8.55
CA ALA A 18 6.00 -10.72 7.37
C ALA A 18 5.03 -11.23 6.30
N ILE A 19 4.00 -12.00 6.69
CA ILE A 19 3.00 -12.53 5.76
C ILE A 19 2.22 -11.37 5.10
N THR A 20 1.74 -10.42 5.90
CA THR A 20 1.02 -9.25 5.36
C THR A 20 1.90 -8.43 4.43
N GLY A 21 3.16 -8.19 4.79
CA GLY A 21 4.12 -7.48 3.93
C GLY A 21 4.40 -8.21 2.61
N LEU A 22 4.53 -9.54 2.65
CA LEU A 22 4.74 -10.36 1.45
C LEU A 22 3.52 -10.32 0.51
N LEU A 23 2.31 -10.44 1.06
CA LEU A 23 1.08 -10.35 0.27
C LEU A 23 0.90 -8.96 -0.36
N LEU A 24 1.21 -7.89 0.38
CA LEU A 24 1.21 -6.53 -0.17
C LEU A 24 2.27 -6.37 -1.27
N SER A 25 3.46 -6.96 -1.11
CA SER A 25 4.51 -6.94 -2.13
C SER A 25 4.08 -7.68 -3.39
N PHE A 26 3.41 -8.83 -3.24
CA PHE A 26 2.85 -9.57 -4.37
C PHE A 26 1.81 -8.73 -5.11
N PHE A 27 0.88 -8.09 -4.39
CA PHE A 27 -0.08 -7.17 -4.97
C PHE A 27 0.60 -6.04 -5.77
N LEU A 28 1.66 -5.43 -5.23
CA LEU A 28 2.40 -4.36 -5.93
C LEU A 28 2.96 -4.81 -7.28
N VAL A 29 3.36 -6.06 -7.45
CA VAL A 29 3.82 -6.59 -8.74
C VAL A 29 2.67 -6.59 -9.75
N PHE A 30 1.49 -7.13 -9.41
CA PHE A 30 0.34 -7.11 -10.31
C PHE A 30 -0.17 -5.70 -10.58
N HIS A 31 -0.15 -4.86 -9.55
CA HIS A 31 -0.51 -3.46 -9.67
C HIS A 31 0.41 -2.75 -10.67
N LEU A 32 1.72 -2.95 -10.56
CA LEU A 32 2.68 -2.40 -11.51
C LEU A 32 2.42 -2.92 -12.93
N VAL A 33 2.23 -4.23 -13.10
CA VAL A 33 1.93 -4.82 -14.42
C VAL A 33 0.68 -4.21 -15.06
N GLY A 34 -0.39 -3.99 -14.28
CA GLY A 34 -1.59 -3.29 -14.76
C GLY A 34 -1.31 -1.85 -15.18
N ASN A 35 -0.47 -1.14 -14.43
CA ASN A 35 -0.07 0.23 -14.77
C ASN A 35 0.87 0.29 -15.98
N LEU A 36 1.64 -0.76 -16.29
CA LEU A 36 2.50 -0.78 -17.47
C LEU A 36 1.71 -0.66 -18.79
N PHE A 37 0.41 -0.99 -18.79
CA PHE A 37 -0.46 -0.75 -19.94
C PHE A 37 -0.59 0.74 -20.31
N LEU A 38 -0.35 1.67 -19.39
CA LEU A 38 -0.26 3.10 -19.69
C LEU A 38 0.79 3.40 -20.77
N PHE A 39 1.90 2.65 -20.78
CA PHE A 39 2.97 2.82 -21.77
C PHE A 39 2.68 2.11 -23.10
N VAL A 40 1.70 1.20 -23.12
CA VAL A 40 1.26 0.52 -24.35
C VAL A 40 0.34 1.43 -25.16
N GLY A 41 -0.55 2.15 -24.48
CA GLY A 41 -1.43 3.14 -25.07
C GLY A 41 -2.80 3.21 -24.39
N GLU A 42 -3.54 4.23 -24.75
CA GLU A 42 -4.87 4.54 -24.22
C GLU A 42 -5.84 3.36 -24.33
N ASP A 43 -6.02 2.81 -25.53
CA ASP A 43 -6.93 1.68 -25.78
C ASP A 43 -6.61 0.46 -24.91
N ALA A 44 -5.32 0.15 -24.77
CA ALA A 44 -4.86 -1.01 -24.01
C ALA A 44 -5.13 -0.85 -22.51
N PHE A 45 -4.88 0.36 -21.96
CA PHE A 45 -5.15 0.66 -20.56
C PHE A 45 -6.65 0.68 -20.26
N ASN A 46 -7.44 1.38 -21.08
CA ASN A 46 -8.89 1.47 -20.91
C ASN A 46 -9.55 0.09 -21.00
N ALA A 47 -9.18 -0.73 -22.00
CA ALA A 47 -9.69 -2.10 -22.13
C ALA A 47 -9.29 -2.99 -20.94
N TYR A 48 -8.10 -2.80 -20.36
CA TYR A 48 -7.69 -3.51 -19.15
C TYR A 48 -8.57 -3.11 -17.95
N VAL A 49 -8.77 -1.81 -17.72
CA VAL A 49 -9.61 -1.30 -16.62
C VAL A 49 -11.06 -1.76 -16.79
N GLU A 50 -11.61 -1.76 -18.00
CA GLU A 50 -12.96 -2.27 -18.29
C GLU A 50 -13.11 -3.76 -17.96
N LYS A 51 -12.11 -4.59 -18.29
CA LYS A 51 -12.10 -6.02 -17.91
C LYS A 51 -12.10 -6.20 -16.39
N LEU A 52 -11.35 -5.38 -15.66
CA LEU A 52 -11.39 -5.40 -14.19
C LEU A 52 -12.77 -4.99 -13.65
N LYS A 53 -13.39 -3.98 -14.25
CA LYS A 53 -14.75 -3.56 -13.87
C LYS A 53 -15.80 -4.63 -14.16
N TYR A 54 -15.68 -5.36 -15.25
CA TYR A 54 -16.52 -6.52 -15.54
C TYR A 54 -16.42 -7.60 -14.44
N LEU A 55 -15.21 -7.81 -13.90
CA LEU A 55 -14.97 -8.66 -12.74
C LEU A 55 -15.31 -7.99 -11.39
N GLY A 56 -16.09 -6.90 -11.39
CA GLY A 56 -16.23 -5.95 -10.29
C GLY A 56 -16.55 -6.57 -8.91
N PHE A 57 -17.29 -7.68 -8.86
CA PHE A 57 -17.53 -8.41 -7.60
C PHE A 57 -16.23 -8.99 -7.00
N LEU A 58 -15.41 -9.65 -7.82
CA LEU A 58 -14.13 -10.20 -7.37
C LEU A 58 -13.14 -9.09 -7.01
N ILE A 59 -13.13 -8.01 -7.77
CA ILE A 59 -12.29 -6.85 -7.49
C ILE A 59 -12.68 -6.20 -6.16
N ARG A 60 -13.98 -6.05 -5.87
CA ARG A 60 -14.42 -5.49 -4.58
C ARG A 60 -13.98 -6.36 -3.40
N ILE A 61 -14.01 -7.69 -3.52
CA ILE A 61 -13.49 -8.61 -2.50
C ILE A 61 -11.98 -8.40 -2.33
N ALA A 62 -11.24 -8.33 -3.43
CA ALA A 62 -9.80 -8.08 -3.40
C ALA A 62 -9.45 -6.74 -2.74
N GLU A 63 -10.20 -5.67 -3.02
CA GLU A 63 -10.04 -4.35 -2.38
C GLU A 63 -10.22 -4.41 -0.86
N PHE A 64 -11.30 -5.04 -0.37
CA PHE A 64 -11.51 -5.20 1.07
C PHE A 64 -10.42 -6.05 1.72
N PHE A 65 -9.98 -7.11 1.03
CA PHE A 65 -8.88 -7.94 1.50
C PHE A 65 -7.55 -7.16 1.58
N LEU A 66 -7.25 -6.35 0.57
CA LEU A 66 -6.06 -5.49 0.54
C LEU A 66 -6.11 -4.44 1.64
N LEU A 67 -7.25 -3.79 1.85
CA LEU A 67 -7.44 -2.85 2.94
C LEU A 67 -7.18 -3.53 4.29
N PHE A 68 -7.72 -4.74 4.50
CA PHE A 68 -7.46 -5.52 5.69
C PHE A 68 -5.96 -5.82 5.87
N LEU A 69 -5.24 -6.18 4.80
CA LEU A 69 -3.81 -6.43 4.84
C LEU A 69 -3.00 -5.17 5.18
N VAL A 70 -3.31 -4.03 4.56
CA VAL A 70 -2.65 -2.74 4.84
C VAL A 70 -2.84 -2.35 6.31
N LEU A 71 -4.07 -2.41 6.82
CA LEU A 71 -4.37 -2.08 8.21
C LEU A 71 -3.68 -3.03 9.18
N SER A 72 -3.72 -4.34 8.92
CA SER A 72 -3.06 -5.35 9.75
C SER A 72 -1.54 -5.20 9.77
N HIS A 73 -0.95 -4.88 8.62
CA HIS A 73 0.48 -4.63 8.48
C HIS A 73 0.89 -3.36 9.24
N ALA A 74 0.19 -2.25 9.01
CA ALA A 74 0.46 -0.97 9.67
C ALA A 74 0.30 -1.08 11.19
N TYR A 75 -0.78 -1.72 11.66
CA TYR A 75 -1.02 -1.95 13.08
C TYR A 75 0.12 -2.75 13.72
N SER A 76 0.53 -3.85 13.08
CA SER A 76 1.63 -4.69 13.58
C SER A 76 2.96 -3.92 13.63
N GLY A 77 3.25 -3.11 12.61
CA GLY A 77 4.44 -2.27 12.54
C GLY A 77 4.48 -1.18 13.63
N ILE A 78 3.38 -0.44 13.79
CA ILE A 78 3.24 0.61 14.83
C ILE A 78 3.38 0.02 16.23
N LEU A 79 2.73 -1.13 16.46
CA LEU A 79 2.76 -1.80 17.75
C LEU A 79 4.16 -2.32 18.10
N LEU A 80 4.89 -2.87 17.12
CA LEU A 80 6.28 -3.29 17.29
C LEU A 80 7.20 -2.08 17.56
N TRP A 81 7.03 -0.99 16.81
CA TRP A 81 7.75 0.25 17.02
C TRP A 81 7.53 0.81 18.44
N TRP A 82 6.28 0.85 18.90
CA TRP A 82 5.96 1.36 20.23
C TRP A 82 6.56 0.50 21.35
N LYS A 83 6.46 -0.84 21.23
CA LYS A 83 7.08 -1.78 22.17
C LYS A 83 8.60 -1.63 22.21
N ASN A 84 9.25 -1.52 21.04
CA ASN A 84 10.69 -1.32 20.94
C ASN A 84 11.11 0.03 21.56
N ARG A 85 10.32 1.09 21.38
CA ARG A 85 10.57 2.41 21.97
C ARG A 85 10.42 2.40 23.50
N LYS A 86 9.44 1.67 24.03
CA LYS A 86 9.27 1.49 25.49
C LYS A 86 10.41 0.68 26.09
N ALA A 87 10.85 -0.39 25.43
CA ALA A 87 11.97 -1.22 25.88
C ALA A 87 13.29 -0.44 25.92
N LYS A 88 13.55 0.45 24.94
CA LYS A 88 14.73 1.33 24.92
C LYS A 88 14.83 2.28 26.12
N LYS A 89 13.69 2.70 26.70
CA LYS A 89 13.70 3.58 27.88
C LYS A 89 14.16 2.85 29.15
N ASN A 90 14.07 1.52 29.19
CA ASN A 90 14.32 0.72 30.40
C ASN A 90 15.65 -0.04 30.39
N ILE A 91 16.40 -0.04 29.28
CA ILE A 91 17.62 -0.85 29.11
C ILE A 91 18.75 0.05 28.57
N GLN A 92 19.77 0.30 29.40
CA GLN A 92 20.97 1.06 29.02
C GLN A 92 21.85 0.34 27.96
N SER A 93 21.65 -0.97 27.72
CA SER A 93 22.45 -1.78 26.79
C SER A 93 21.83 -1.99 25.40
N TYR A 94 20.93 -1.11 24.93
CA TYR A 94 20.40 -1.23 23.57
C TYR A 94 21.50 -1.00 22.52
N SER A 95 22.11 -2.08 22.03
CA SER A 95 23.02 -2.04 20.87
C SER A 95 22.21 -1.88 19.57
N LYS A 96 22.53 -0.86 18.79
CA LYS A 96 21.98 -0.66 17.44
C LYS A 96 22.58 -1.61 16.41
N GLU A 97 23.66 -2.32 16.73
CA GLU A 97 24.51 -3.03 15.76
C GLU A 97 23.77 -4.14 15.00
N ASN A 98 22.77 -4.78 15.63
CA ASN A 98 22.03 -5.89 15.02
C ASN A 98 20.72 -5.49 14.31
N THR A 99 20.42 -4.19 14.19
CA THR A 99 19.19 -3.74 13.49
C THR A 99 19.48 -3.31 12.05
N ALA A 100 18.92 -4.03 11.07
CA ALA A 100 19.03 -3.70 9.65
C ALA A 100 18.57 -2.25 9.35
N PRO A 101 19.21 -1.53 8.41
CA PRO A 101 18.83 -0.16 8.05
C PRO A 101 17.37 -0.01 7.64
N SER A 102 16.82 -0.96 6.88
CA SER A 102 15.41 -1.00 6.48
C SER A 102 14.47 -0.98 7.69
N ALA A 103 14.79 -1.72 8.75
CA ALA A 103 14.02 -1.73 9.99
C ALA A 103 14.15 -0.43 10.80
N ARG A 104 15.24 0.34 10.63
CA ARG A 104 15.44 1.63 11.31
C ARG A 104 14.57 2.73 10.72
N TYR A 105 14.41 2.75 9.39
CA TYR A 105 13.63 3.74 8.67
C TYR A 105 12.19 3.33 8.38
N ALA A 106 11.81 2.08 8.66
CA ALA A 106 10.48 1.53 8.37
C ALA A 106 9.30 2.39 8.86
N THR A 107 9.41 3.04 10.03
CA THR A 107 8.34 3.93 10.52
C THR A 107 8.24 5.21 9.68
N PHE A 108 9.38 5.76 9.29
CA PHE A 108 9.44 6.97 8.46
C PHE A 108 8.93 6.68 7.04
N THR A 109 9.47 5.65 6.39
CA THR A 109 9.02 5.24 5.05
C THR A 109 7.56 4.80 5.06
N GLY A 110 7.12 4.12 6.12
CA GLY A 110 5.71 3.75 6.31
C GLY A 110 4.76 4.95 6.43
N SER A 111 5.19 6.04 7.07
CA SER A 111 4.40 7.28 7.12
C SER A 111 4.27 7.94 5.76
N PHE A 112 5.34 7.96 4.95
CA PHE A 112 5.28 8.44 3.57
C PHE A 112 4.34 7.59 2.72
N ILE A 113 4.46 6.26 2.81
CA ILE A 113 3.57 5.33 2.10
C ILE A 113 2.11 5.55 2.52
N PHE A 114 1.83 5.84 3.80
CA PHE A 114 0.46 6.13 4.23
C PHE A 114 -0.12 7.38 3.57
N ILE A 115 0.66 8.47 3.52
CA ILE A 115 0.25 9.71 2.82
C ILE A 115 0.03 9.42 1.33
N PHE A 116 0.97 8.67 0.71
CA PHE A 116 0.84 8.22 -0.66
C PHE A 116 -0.45 7.44 -0.90
N LEU A 117 -0.78 6.47 -0.05
CA LEU A 117 -2.00 5.66 -0.17
C LEU A 117 -3.27 6.50 -0.07
N VAL A 118 -3.34 7.45 0.87
CA VAL A 118 -4.50 8.33 1.02
C VAL A 118 -4.69 9.19 -0.24
N THR A 119 -3.62 9.81 -0.72
CA THR A 119 -3.66 10.60 -1.96
C THR A 119 -4.04 9.71 -3.14
N HIS A 120 -3.43 8.54 -3.28
CA HIS A 120 -3.68 7.59 -4.36
C HIS A 120 -5.13 7.12 -4.43
N TRP A 121 -5.73 6.83 -3.28
CA TRP A 121 -7.15 6.50 -3.21
C TRP A 121 -8.06 7.68 -3.54
N ALA A 122 -7.75 8.87 -3.05
CA ALA A 122 -8.54 10.06 -3.31
C ALA A 122 -8.49 10.49 -4.79
N THR A 123 -7.35 10.30 -5.47
CA THR A 123 -7.18 10.74 -6.86
C THR A 123 -7.67 9.72 -7.87
N PHE A 124 -7.25 8.45 -7.75
CA PHE A 124 -7.53 7.44 -8.77
C PHE A 124 -8.69 6.54 -8.40
N TRP A 125 -8.64 5.89 -7.23
CA TRP A 125 -9.69 4.95 -6.84
C TRP A 125 -11.06 5.62 -6.75
N TYR A 126 -11.14 6.81 -6.14
CA TYR A 126 -12.39 7.55 -6.03
C TYR A 126 -12.94 7.95 -7.40
N LYS A 127 -12.11 8.54 -8.27
CA LYS A 127 -12.53 8.92 -9.63
C LYS A 127 -12.93 7.71 -10.47
N PHE A 128 -12.24 6.59 -10.37
CA PHE A 128 -12.59 5.38 -11.13
C PHE A 128 -13.92 4.76 -10.68
N ASN A 129 -14.30 4.93 -9.42
CA ASN A 129 -15.53 4.35 -8.86
C ASN A 129 -16.72 5.32 -8.89
N PHE A 130 -16.48 6.62 -8.71
CA PHE A 130 -17.53 7.64 -8.49
C PHE A 130 -17.38 8.88 -9.38
N GLY A 131 -16.34 8.98 -10.20
CA GLY A 131 -16.16 10.09 -11.14
C GLY A 131 -17.21 10.06 -12.26
N SER A 132 -17.43 11.22 -12.89
CA SER A 132 -18.26 11.31 -14.09
C SER A 132 -17.65 10.49 -15.22
N HIS A 133 -18.51 9.89 -16.04
CA HIS A 133 -18.10 9.03 -17.17
C HIS A 133 -17.72 9.81 -18.43
N ASP A 134 -17.41 11.10 -18.29
CA ASP A 134 -17.12 12.00 -19.42
C ASP A 134 -15.65 11.90 -19.87
N GLU A 135 -14.78 11.33 -19.03
CA GLU A 135 -13.35 11.15 -19.30
C GLU A 135 -12.98 9.65 -19.31
N SER A 136 -12.00 9.27 -20.14
CA SER A 136 -11.48 7.91 -20.13
C SER A 136 -10.62 7.65 -18.88
N TYR A 137 -10.39 6.39 -18.51
CA TYR A 137 -9.53 6.07 -17.35
C TYR A 137 -8.08 6.49 -17.60
N TYR A 138 -7.64 6.39 -18.85
CA TYR A 138 -6.34 6.87 -19.27
C TYR A 138 -6.22 8.38 -19.04
N ASP A 139 -7.20 9.17 -19.48
CA ASP A 139 -7.21 10.63 -19.32
C ASP A 139 -7.20 11.06 -17.85
N ILE A 140 -7.90 10.34 -16.99
CA ILE A 140 -7.85 10.59 -15.54
C ILE A 140 -6.42 10.42 -14.99
N VAL A 141 -5.68 9.41 -15.48
CA VAL A 141 -4.33 9.09 -15.01
C VAL A 141 -3.28 10.04 -15.58
N ILE A 142 -3.42 10.45 -16.84
CA ILE A 142 -2.46 11.36 -17.48
C ILE A 142 -2.87 12.83 -17.44
N GLY A 143 -4.06 13.15 -16.93
CA GLY A 143 -4.61 14.50 -16.89
C GLY A 143 -3.91 15.47 -15.93
N ASP A 144 -4.24 16.75 -16.04
CA ASP A 144 -3.58 17.86 -15.34
C ASP A 144 -4.15 18.16 -13.93
N GLN A 145 -5.38 17.71 -13.64
CA GLN A 145 -6.03 17.99 -12.36
C GLN A 145 -5.44 17.15 -11.22
N VAL A 146 -5.36 15.83 -11.43
CA VAL A 146 -4.93 14.85 -10.42
C VAL A 146 -4.03 13.75 -10.97
N GLY A 147 -3.73 13.80 -12.28
CA GLY A 147 -2.92 12.81 -12.99
C GLY A 147 -1.47 13.25 -13.15
N PHE A 148 -0.72 12.52 -13.97
CA PHE A 148 0.71 12.68 -14.13
C PHE A 148 1.12 13.85 -15.03
N ALA A 149 0.22 14.50 -15.78
CA ALA A 149 0.53 15.79 -16.40
C ALA A 149 0.70 16.90 -15.37
N ASN A 150 0.20 16.73 -14.15
CA ASN A 150 0.46 17.64 -13.05
C ASN A 150 1.86 17.38 -12.44
N PRO A 151 2.82 18.32 -12.53
CA PRO A 151 4.17 18.09 -12.03
C PRO A 151 4.24 17.82 -10.53
N PHE A 152 3.29 18.34 -9.74
CA PHE A 152 3.21 18.10 -8.30
C PHE A 152 2.88 16.63 -8.01
N PHE A 153 1.83 16.10 -8.64
CA PHE A 153 1.45 14.69 -8.47
C PHE A 153 2.51 13.76 -9.07
N ALA A 154 3.06 14.07 -10.24
CA ALA A 154 4.14 13.28 -10.83
C ALA A 154 5.36 13.17 -9.89
N THR A 155 5.82 14.31 -9.33
CA THR A 155 6.94 14.32 -8.39
C THR A 155 6.62 13.55 -7.12
N PHE A 156 5.42 13.72 -6.58
CA PHE A 156 4.98 13.01 -5.38
C PHE A 156 4.96 11.48 -5.55
N TYR A 157 4.65 10.99 -6.76
CA TYR A 157 4.61 9.54 -7.06
C TYR A 157 5.98 8.92 -7.32
N VAL A 158 7.02 9.73 -7.53
CA VAL A 158 8.40 9.27 -7.75
C VAL A 158 9.18 9.10 -6.43
N VAL A 159 8.81 9.87 -5.40
CA VAL A 159 9.47 9.93 -4.08
C VAL A 159 8.95 8.85 -3.14
#